data_AF-A0A914SWN7-F1
#
_entry.id   AF-A0A914SWN7-F1
#
_cell.length_a   1.000
_cell.length_b   1.000
_cell.length_c   1.000
_cell.angle_alpha   90.00
_cell.angle_beta   90.00
_cell.angle_gamma   90.00
#
_symmetry.space_group_name_H-M   'P 1'
#
loop_
_entity.id
_entity.type
_entity.pdbx_description
1 polymer ?
#
loop_
_entity_poly.entity_id
_entity_poly.type
_entity_poly.pdbx_seq_one_letter_code
_entity_poly.pdbx_strand_id
1 'polypeptide(L)'
;MSLLRHSLRTYLTSIRFVSNPSRNFALNTLINNQKENEKEILTLVYQKNFDSALERLKEFEKSTSTEKKNAYFRIKLVSHLLSNGYSSCMDLLDNLKDEYISDEQFSVAIERILNSGNLENSVQNATEFYKKVVNYGIHRKRNRDLLMHKIIQKATLSPTMSFDSLWKLYNELLVAEPLNLSVKEEKIRQKLHPASLWEIIKFVNSLPKTNQNALQILKTFIDSNGSTVQIGCLNNLWLLYNNRVIEFADSLLVSGGAFNQDYIEYVIIIATNTKEPRLLECFLNYPNFFQHKPELLAKISETVALILGKNGDSAGLETLYKKILHIYKHDPEVFHVTIFKKALHRIAHFYKCSNMICPEDLSEVLKRLY
;
A
#
# COMPACT_ATOMS: atom_id res chain seq x y z
N MET A 1 -10.26 35.76 13.09
CA MET A 1 -9.96 36.05 14.51
C MET A 1 -10.43 34.97 15.49
N SER A 2 -11.49 34.20 15.22
CA SER A 2 -11.97 33.11 16.11
C SER A 2 -11.16 31.81 16.02
N LEU A 3 -10.60 31.47 14.84
CA LEU A 3 -9.74 30.28 14.65
C LEU A 3 -8.41 30.37 15.40
N LEU A 4 -7.79 31.55 15.46
CA LEU A 4 -6.56 31.80 16.22
C LEU A 4 -6.76 31.64 17.74
N ARG A 5 -7.95 31.96 18.27
CA ARG A 5 -8.27 31.76 19.69
C ARG A 5 -8.46 30.29 20.06
N HIS A 6 -8.92 29.44 19.13
CA HIS A 6 -9.07 28.01 19.39
C HIS A 6 -7.71 27.30 19.35
N SER A 7 -6.87 27.63 18.37
CA SER A 7 -5.50 27.08 18.27
C SER A 7 -4.59 27.51 19.43
N LEU A 8 -4.68 28.77 19.90
CA LEU A 8 -3.93 29.20 21.10
C LEU A 8 -4.43 28.53 22.38
N ARG A 9 -5.73 28.24 22.50
CA ARG A 9 -6.28 27.56 23.68
C ARG A 9 -5.81 26.11 23.74
N THR A 10 -5.72 25.41 22.61
CA THR A 10 -5.15 24.05 22.48
C THR A 10 -3.63 24.03 22.69
N TYR A 11 -2.92 25.08 22.26
CA TYR A 11 -1.48 25.24 22.51
C TYR A 11 -1.18 25.58 23.98
N LEU A 12 -2.04 26.36 24.64
CA LEU A 12 -1.92 26.68 26.06
C LEU A 12 -2.37 25.52 26.99
N THR A 13 -3.31 24.66 26.57
CA THR A 13 -3.60 23.41 27.30
C THR A 13 -2.49 22.36 27.13
N SER A 14 -1.82 22.31 25.98
CA SER A 14 -0.64 21.44 25.81
C SER A 14 0.57 21.95 26.61
N ILE A 15 0.77 23.27 26.75
CA ILE A 15 1.79 23.83 27.65
C ILE A 15 1.43 23.61 29.13
N ARG A 16 0.14 23.62 29.52
CA ARG A 16 -0.26 23.25 30.90
C ARG A 16 0.01 21.79 31.23
N PHE A 17 0.07 20.89 30.25
CA PHE A 17 0.52 19.50 30.45
C PHE A 17 2.04 19.34 30.59
N VAL A 18 2.84 20.35 30.22
CA VAL A 18 4.32 20.35 30.36
C VAL A 18 4.77 20.77 31.76
N SER A 19 3.86 21.20 32.64
CA SER A 19 4.21 21.77 33.96
C SER A 19 4.07 20.83 35.16
N ASN A 20 3.88 19.52 34.96
CA ASN A 20 3.85 18.56 36.08
C ASN A 20 4.88 17.43 35.91
N PRO A 21 6.14 17.64 36.36
CA PRO A 21 7.24 16.70 36.22
C PRO A 21 6.91 15.29 36.73
N SER A 22 6.10 15.17 37.77
CA SER A 22 5.67 13.90 38.35
C SER A 22 4.67 13.13 37.47
N ARG A 23 3.85 13.81 36.64
CA ARG A 23 3.00 13.14 35.63
C ARG A 23 3.82 12.67 34.42
N ASN A 24 4.78 13.46 33.96
CA ASN A 24 5.68 13.04 32.88
C ASN A 24 6.61 11.90 33.31
N PHE A 25 7.09 11.93 34.55
CA PHE A 25 7.85 10.84 35.15
C PHE A 25 7.00 9.57 35.25
N ALA A 26 5.80 9.64 35.84
CA ALA A 26 4.90 8.49 35.93
C ALA A 26 4.53 7.92 34.55
N LEU A 27 4.29 8.77 33.55
CA LEU A 27 4.01 8.33 32.18
C LEU A 27 5.22 7.65 31.53
N ASN A 28 6.43 8.20 31.71
CA ASN A 28 7.66 7.60 31.19
C ASN A 28 8.02 6.29 31.89
N THR A 29 7.83 6.21 33.21
CA THR A 29 8.01 4.96 33.97
C THR A 29 7.00 3.90 33.52
N LEU A 30 5.76 4.29 33.25
CA LEU A 30 4.72 3.37 32.76
C LEU A 30 5.01 2.90 31.32
N ILE A 31 5.52 3.78 30.44
CA ILE A 31 5.98 3.42 29.09
C ILE A 31 7.20 2.48 29.15
N ASN A 32 8.15 2.73 30.05
CA ASN A 32 9.35 1.89 30.20
C ASN A 32 9.00 0.51 30.76
N ASN A 33 8.14 0.46 31.80
CA ASN A 33 7.63 -0.81 32.33
C ASN A 33 6.84 -1.60 31.28
N GLN A 34 6.06 -0.92 30.43
CA GLN A 34 5.41 -1.59 29.30
C GLN A 34 6.44 -2.20 28.35
N LYS A 35 7.46 -1.45 27.94
CA LYS A 35 8.51 -1.96 27.04
C LYS A 35 9.32 -3.10 27.65
N GLU A 36 9.59 -3.07 28.96
CA GLU A 36 10.29 -4.16 29.64
C GLU A 36 9.44 -5.44 29.70
N ASN A 37 8.15 -5.34 30.03
CA ASN A 37 7.24 -6.48 29.99
C ASN A 37 7.10 -7.04 28.55
N GLU A 38 6.97 -6.18 27.54
CA GLU A 38 6.96 -6.62 26.14
C GLU A 38 8.25 -7.38 25.78
N LYS A 39 9.41 -6.86 26.22
CA LYS A 39 10.72 -7.47 25.96
C LYS A 39 10.86 -8.80 26.69
N GLU A 40 10.39 -8.90 27.92
CA GLU A 40 10.40 -10.14 28.72
C GLU A 40 9.55 -11.23 28.06
N ILE A 41 8.30 -10.91 27.68
CA ILE A 41 7.41 -11.83 26.98
C ILE A 41 8.02 -12.26 25.64
N LEU A 42 8.57 -11.34 24.86
CA LEU A 42 9.25 -11.68 23.60
C LEU A 42 10.51 -12.54 23.84
N THR A 43 11.25 -12.29 24.93
CA THR A 43 12.42 -13.10 25.31
C THR A 43 12.00 -14.54 25.61
N LEU A 44 10.91 -14.72 26.36
CA LEU A 44 10.35 -16.05 26.63
C LEU A 44 9.92 -16.75 25.33
N VAL A 45 9.33 -16.00 24.38
CA VAL A 45 9.02 -16.51 23.04
C VAL A 45 10.28 -16.95 22.28
N TYR A 46 11.33 -16.14 22.28
CA TYR A 46 12.60 -16.49 21.63
C TYR A 46 13.30 -17.70 22.29
N GLN A 47 13.14 -17.87 23.59
CA GLN A 47 13.61 -19.02 24.36
C GLN A 47 12.74 -20.27 24.17
N LYS A 48 11.69 -20.18 23.35
CA LYS A 48 10.72 -21.24 23.12
C LYS A 48 9.91 -21.66 24.36
N ASN A 49 9.76 -20.77 25.32
CA ASN A 49 8.99 -20.97 26.53
C ASN A 49 7.61 -20.28 26.43
N PHE A 50 6.69 -20.91 25.68
CA PHE A 50 5.40 -20.32 25.33
C PHE A 50 4.42 -20.25 26.49
N ASP A 51 4.42 -21.25 27.36
CA ASP A 51 3.53 -21.29 28.52
C ASP A 51 3.85 -20.13 29.47
N SER A 52 5.14 -19.91 29.77
CA SER A 52 5.56 -18.75 30.57
C SER A 52 5.32 -17.42 29.85
N ALA A 53 5.51 -17.35 28.53
CA ALA A 53 5.19 -16.14 27.76
C ALA A 53 3.70 -15.79 27.84
N LEU A 54 2.83 -16.81 27.82
CA LEU A 54 1.37 -16.65 27.93
C LEU A 54 0.94 -16.26 29.35
N GLU A 55 1.48 -16.89 30.39
CA GLU A 55 1.22 -16.48 31.78
C GLU A 55 1.63 -15.03 32.00
N ARG A 56 2.82 -14.65 31.51
CA ARG A 56 3.33 -13.28 31.64
C ARG A 56 2.49 -12.26 30.89
N LEU A 57 1.95 -12.62 29.72
CA LEU A 57 0.97 -11.81 29.00
C LEU A 57 -0.31 -11.59 29.83
N LYS A 58 -0.86 -12.65 30.44
CA LYS A 58 -2.07 -12.54 31.30
C LYS A 58 -1.81 -11.65 32.51
N GLU A 59 -0.63 -11.71 33.12
CA GLU A 59 -0.23 -10.82 34.21
C GLU A 59 -0.10 -9.37 33.74
N PHE A 60 0.55 -9.16 32.60
CA PHE A 60 0.69 -7.83 32.01
C PHE A 60 -0.68 -7.19 31.73
N GLU A 61 -1.62 -7.95 31.18
CA GLU A 61 -2.98 -7.48 30.88
C GLU A 61 -3.76 -7.06 32.13
N LYS A 62 -3.61 -7.79 33.24
CA LYS A 62 -4.21 -7.41 34.53
C LYS A 62 -3.66 -6.09 35.07
N SER A 63 -2.43 -5.72 34.69
CA SER A 63 -1.74 -4.52 35.19
C SER A 63 -1.99 -3.26 34.34
N THR A 64 -2.49 -3.40 33.11
CA THR A 64 -2.67 -2.29 32.17
C THR A 64 -4.14 -1.97 31.90
N SER A 65 -4.61 -0.78 32.31
CA SER A 65 -6.00 -0.34 32.17
C SER A 65 -6.42 0.13 30.75
N THR A 66 -5.62 -0.14 29.71
CA THR A 66 -5.88 0.37 28.36
C THR A 66 -6.02 -0.75 27.35
N GLU A 67 -7.26 -1.18 27.10
CA GLU A 67 -7.63 -2.26 26.19
C GLU A 67 -6.96 -2.15 24.81
N LYS A 68 -6.95 -0.97 24.18
CA LYS A 68 -6.37 -0.77 22.82
C LYS A 68 -4.86 -1.05 22.68
N LYS A 69 -4.07 -0.99 23.75
CA LYS A 69 -2.63 -1.33 23.68
C LYS A 69 -2.42 -2.86 23.68
N ASN A 70 -3.41 -3.62 24.15
CA ASN A 70 -3.32 -5.07 24.25
C ASN A 70 -3.51 -5.75 22.90
N ALA A 71 -4.41 -5.27 22.02
CA ALA A 71 -4.51 -5.79 20.65
C ALA A 71 -3.19 -5.75 19.89
N TYR A 72 -2.59 -4.57 19.77
CA TYR A 72 -1.36 -4.42 18.99
C TYR A 72 -0.25 -5.33 19.49
N PHE A 73 -0.06 -5.39 20.82
CA PHE A 73 0.94 -6.25 21.41
C PHE A 73 0.66 -7.73 21.16
N ARG A 74 -0.59 -8.18 21.33
CA ARG A 74 -1.01 -9.56 21.04
C ARG A 74 -0.76 -9.95 19.57
N ILE A 75 -1.05 -9.07 18.62
CA ILE A 75 -0.77 -9.31 17.19
C ILE A 75 0.73 -9.36 16.91
N LYS A 76 1.49 -8.45 17.52
CA LYS A 76 2.95 -8.42 17.40
C LYS A 76 3.57 -9.70 17.97
N LEU A 77 3.02 -10.22 19.07
CA LEU A 77 3.41 -11.46 19.71
C LEU A 77 3.03 -12.69 18.88
N VAL A 78 1.76 -12.80 18.45
CA VAL A 78 1.28 -13.90 17.61
C VAL A 78 2.04 -13.97 16.29
N SER A 79 2.26 -12.83 15.62
CA SER A 79 3.09 -12.82 14.41
C SER A 79 4.54 -13.23 14.66
N HIS A 80 5.13 -12.91 15.83
CA HIS A 80 6.45 -13.43 16.23
C HIS A 80 6.40 -14.95 16.42
N LEU A 81 5.41 -15.45 17.14
CA LEU A 81 5.25 -16.87 17.43
C LEU A 81 5.07 -17.69 16.15
N LEU A 82 4.16 -17.26 15.27
CA LEU A 82 3.94 -17.87 13.96
C LEU A 82 5.20 -17.83 13.11
N SER A 83 5.95 -16.71 13.15
CA SER A 83 7.22 -16.61 12.40
C SER A 83 8.33 -17.53 12.92
N ASN A 84 8.17 -18.08 14.11
CA ASN A 84 9.08 -19.07 14.69
C ASN A 84 8.50 -20.50 14.62
N GLY A 85 7.39 -20.71 13.89
CA GLY A 85 6.78 -22.03 13.67
C GLY A 85 5.77 -22.48 14.73
N TYR A 86 5.35 -21.58 15.64
CA TYR A 86 4.42 -21.91 16.71
C TYR A 86 2.97 -21.66 16.30
N SER A 87 2.37 -22.58 15.55
CA SER A 87 0.99 -22.46 15.04
C SER A 87 -0.07 -22.49 16.15
N SER A 88 0.19 -23.14 17.29
CA SER A 88 -0.74 -23.18 18.44
C SER A 88 -0.97 -21.83 19.12
N CYS A 89 -0.22 -20.78 18.77
CA CYS A 89 -0.40 -19.45 19.36
C CYS A 89 -1.61 -18.68 18.82
N MET A 90 -2.33 -19.21 17.81
CA MET A 90 -3.49 -18.54 17.22
C MET A 90 -4.61 -18.30 18.23
N ASP A 91 -4.71 -19.12 19.27
CA ASP A 91 -5.73 -18.99 20.31
C ASP A 91 -5.49 -17.77 21.21
N LEU A 92 -4.31 -17.15 21.15
CA LEU A 92 -4.05 -15.85 21.79
C LEU A 92 -4.87 -14.71 21.16
N LEU A 93 -5.37 -14.91 19.94
CA LEU A 93 -6.27 -13.96 19.28
C LEU A 93 -7.72 -14.09 19.77
N ASP A 94 -8.08 -15.15 20.50
CA ASP A 94 -9.47 -15.44 20.89
C ASP A 94 -10.06 -14.38 21.82
N ASN A 95 -9.21 -13.64 22.54
CA ASN A 95 -9.60 -12.57 23.46
C ASN A 95 -9.59 -11.17 22.81
N LEU A 96 -9.43 -11.05 21.49
CA LEU A 96 -9.39 -9.77 20.76
C LEU A 96 -10.72 -9.34 20.16
N LYS A 97 -11.83 -9.96 20.60
CA LYS A 97 -13.15 -9.65 20.06
C LYS A 97 -13.45 -8.15 20.22
N ASP A 98 -13.90 -7.53 19.12
CA ASP A 98 -14.24 -6.10 19.04
C ASP A 98 -13.07 -5.11 19.19
N GLU A 99 -11.82 -5.58 19.22
CA GLU A 99 -10.65 -4.71 19.16
C GLU A 99 -10.30 -4.28 17.73
N TYR A 100 -9.61 -3.16 17.58
CA TYR A 100 -9.28 -2.55 16.28
C TYR A 100 -7.80 -2.70 15.93
N ILE A 101 -7.51 -3.14 14.70
CA ILE A 101 -6.16 -3.16 14.11
C ILE A 101 -6.10 -2.20 12.93
N SER A 102 -5.02 -1.40 12.86
CA SER A 102 -4.74 -0.59 11.67
C SER A 102 -4.13 -1.41 10.54
N ASP A 103 -4.33 -0.96 9.29
CA ASP A 103 -3.77 -1.62 8.09
C ASP A 103 -2.24 -1.80 8.17
N GLU A 104 -1.54 -0.85 8.81
CA GLU A 104 -0.09 -0.90 9.00
C GLU A 104 0.33 -2.01 9.97
N GLN A 105 -0.39 -2.16 11.08
CA GLN A 105 -0.12 -3.21 12.08
C GLN A 105 -0.39 -4.60 11.49
N PHE A 106 -1.48 -4.75 10.73
CA PHE A 106 -1.78 -5.99 10.02
C PHE A 106 -0.70 -6.29 8.96
N SER A 107 -0.27 -5.28 8.20
CA SER A 107 0.79 -5.42 7.19
C SER A 107 2.11 -5.91 7.78
N VAL A 108 2.56 -5.31 8.89
CA VAL A 108 3.79 -5.73 9.58
C VAL A 108 3.68 -7.15 10.12
N ALA A 109 2.52 -7.55 10.64
CA ALA A 109 2.29 -8.91 11.11
C ALA A 109 2.36 -9.94 9.98
N ILE A 110 1.66 -9.70 8.88
CA ILE A 110 1.68 -10.55 7.69
C ILE A 110 3.10 -10.66 7.12
N GLU A 111 3.80 -9.53 6.99
CA GLU A 111 5.17 -9.53 6.47
C GLU A 111 6.11 -10.36 7.35
N ARG A 112 5.98 -10.27 8.68
CA ARG A 112 6.76 -11.10 9.61
C ARG A 112 6.46 -12.60 9.45
N ILE A 113 5.18 -12.97 9.37
CA ILE A 113 4.78 -14.38 9.19
C ILE A 113 5.27 -14.89 7.85
N LEU A 114 5.06 -14.13 6.78
CA LEU A 114 5.52 -14.48 5.46
C LEU A 114 7.04 -14.55 5.39
N ASN A 115 7.81 -13.76 6.13
CA ASN A 115 9.28 -13.88 6.09
C ASN A 115 9.83 -15.06 6.91
N SER A 116 8.98 -15.90 7.48
CA SER A 116 9.40 -17.13 8.17
C SER A 116 9.50 -18.33 7.25
N GLY A 117 10.39 -19.28 7.58
CA GLY A 117 10.41 -20.64 7.03
C GLY A 117 10.37 -20.74 5.49
N ASN A 118 9.82 -21.86 5.01
CA ASN A 118 9.55 -22.07 3.58
C ASN A 118 8.27 -21.33 3.15
N LEU A 119 8.12 -21.09 1.83
CA LEU A 119 6.99 -20.32 1.30
C LEU A 119 5.63 -20.93 1.69
N GLU A 120 5.48 -22.24 1.54
CA GLU A 120 4.23 -22.96 1.77
C GLU A 120 3.73 -22.80 3.22
N ASN A 121 4.56 -23.11 4.22
CA ASN A 121 4.19 -22.99 5.63
C ASN A 121 3.92 -21.53 6.01
N SER A 122 4.72 -20.59 5.49
CA SER A 122 4.56 -19.17 5.78
C SER A 122 3.23 -18.62 5.23
N VAL A 123 2.82 -19.07 4.05
CA VAL A 123 1.54 -18.70 3.43
C VAL A 123 0.37 -19.34 4.19
N GLN A 124 0.49 -20.61 4.58
CA GLN A 124 -0.53 -21.26 5.40
C GLN A 124 -0.73 -20.52 6.74
N ASN A 125 0.34 -20.24 7.46
CA ASN A 125 0.28 -19.49 8.73
C ASN A 125 -0.33 -18.09 8.56
N ALA A 126 0.04 -17.37 7.49
CA ALA A 126 -0.52 -16.06 7.21
C ALA A 126 -2.02 -16.10 6.86
N THR A 127 -2.43 -17.17 6.17
CA THR A 127 -3.82 -17.44 5.80
C THR A 127 -4.67 -17.76 7.02
N GLU A 128 -4.20 -18.65 7.90
CA GLU A 128 -4.86 -18.98 9.15
C GLU A 128 -4.96 -17.77 10.08
N PHE A 129 -3.89 -16.98 10.18
CA PHE A 129 -3.87 -15.73 10.92
C PHE A 129 -4.95 -14.78 10.43
N TYR A 130 -5.06 -14.57 9.12
CA TYR A 130 -6.11 -13.74 8.53
C TYR A 130 -7.51 -14.28 8.80
N LYS A 131 -7.75 -15.59 8.64
CA LYS A 131 -9.05 -16.21 8.91
C LYS A 131 -9.48 -15.97 10.36
N LYS A 132 -8.57 -16.11 11.33
CA LYS A 132 -8.83 -15.77 12.74
C LYS A 132 -9.13 -14.27 12.92
N VAL A 133 -8.33 -13.37 12.34
CA VAL A 133 -8.59 -11.91 12.39
C VAL A 133 -9.96 -11.54 11.83
N VAL A 134 -10.39 -12.18 10.74
CA VAL A 134 -11.71 -11.97 10.14
C VAL A 134 -12.82 -12.47 11.07
N ASN A 135 -12.70 -13.71 11.57
CA ASN A 135 -13.68 -14.33 12.46
C ASN A 135 -13.94 -13.51 13.73
N TYR A 136 -12.93 -12.83 14.25
CA TYR A 136 -13.07 -11.99 15.45
C TYR A 136 -13.61 -10.58 15.19
N GLY A 137 -13.97 -10.25 13.93
CA GLY A 137 -14.49 -8.93 13.59
C GLY A 137 -13.44 -7.82 13.60
N ILE A 138 -12.16 -8.18 13.69
CA ILE A 138 -11.02 -7.26 13.81
C ILE A 138 -10.61 -6.69 12.43
N HIS A 139 -11.33 -7.07 11.36
CA HIS A 139 -10.91 -6.86 9.99
C HIS A 139 -11.37 -5.50 9.43
N ARG A 140 -10.51 -4.91 8.58
CA ARG A 140 -10.92 -3.93 7.57
C ARG A 140 -11.21 -4.64 6.26
N LYS A 141 -12.07 -4.05 5.43
CA LYS A 141 -12.38 -4.47 4.05
C LYS A 141 -11.15 -4.65 3.13
N ARG A 142 -9.96 -4.23 3.55
CA ARG A 142 -8.71 -4.25 2.75
C ARG A 142 -7.66 -5.26 3.26
N ASN A 143 -7.89 -5.94 4.38
CA ASN A 143 -6.88 -6.85 4.94
C ASN A 143 -6.60 -8.05 4.03
N ARG A 144 -7.64 -8.56 3.34
CA ARG A 144 -7.50 -9.63 2.33
C ARG A 144 -6.58 -9.20 1.20
N ASP A 145 -6.85 -8.02 0.64
CA ASP A 145 -6.11 -7.49 -0.49
C ASP A 145 -4.64 -7.28 -0.14
N LEU A 146 -4.39 -6.81 1.09
CA LEU A 146 -3.06 -6.61 1.63
C LEU A 146 -2.32 -7.94 1.86
N LEU A 147 -3.01 -8.95 2.41
CA LEU A 147 -2.46 -10.31 2.52
C LEU A 147 -2.08 -10.86 1.15
N MET A 148 -3.02 -10.82 0.19
CA MET A 148 -2.79 -11.30 -1.17
C MET A 148 -1.60 -10.59 -1.81
N HIS A 149 -1.56 -9.25 -1.73
CA HIS A 149 -0.46 -8.45 -2.25
C HIS A 149 0.90 -8.93 -1.70
N LYS A 150 1.00 -9.15 -0.39
CA LYS A 150 2.24 -9.63 0.25
C LYS A 150 2.61 -11.07 -0.13
N ILE A 151 1.62 -11.96 -0.25
CA ILE A 151 1.84 -13.34 -0.70
C ILE A 151 2.38 -13.36 -2.13
N ILE A 152 1.75 -12.60 -3.03
CA ILE A 152 2.18 -12.52 -4.44
C ILE A 152 3.59 -11.92 -4.55
N GLN A 153 3.90 -10.88 -3.77
CA GLN A 153 5.25 -10.32 -3.71
C GLN A 153 6.28 -11.37 -3.32
N LYS A 154 6.02 -12.13 -2.24
CA LYS A 154 6.93 -13.20 -1.82
C LYS A 154 7.04 -14.31 -2.87
N ALA A 155 5.93 -14.72 -3.49
CA ALA A 155 5.92 -15.72 -4.55
C ALA A 155 6.69 -15.28 -5.80
N THR A 156 6.65 -13.98 -6.12
CA THR A 156 7.43 -13.40 -7.23
C THR A 156 8.94 -13.47 -6.97
N LEU A 157 9.36 -13.28 -5.71
CA LEU A 157 10.77 -13.36 -5.32
C LEU A 157 11.28 -14.81 -5.18
N SER A 158 10.39 -15.78 -5.05
CA SER A 158 10.73 -17.21 -4.88
C SER A 158 9.65 -18.07 -5.53
N PRO A 159 9.74 -18.30 -6.86
CA PRO A 159 8.66 -18.88 -7.66
C PRO A 159 8.56 -20.40 -7.48
N THR A 160 8.31 -20.85 -6.25
CA THR A 160 7.97 -22.24 -5.94
C THR A 160 6.46 -22.48 -5.91
N MET A 161 5.67 -21.41 -5.86
CA MET A 161 4.21 -21.46 -5.89
C MET A 161 3.70 -21.35 -7.34
N SER A 162 2.80 -22.25 -7.74
CA SER A 162 2.14 -22.15 -9.05
C SER A 162 1.04 -21.08 -9.03
N PHE A 163 0.67 -20.59 -10.21
CA PHE A 163 -0.46 -19.67 -10.34
C PHE A 163 -1.77 -20.29 -9.84
N ASP A 164 -2.00 -21.59 -10.11
CA ASP A 164 -3.21 -22.30 -9.66
C ASP A 164 -3.30 -22.39 -8.14
N SER A 165 -2.19 -22.60 -7.44
CA SER A 165 -2.14 -22.60 -5.98
C SER A 165 -2.46 -21.22 -5.41
N LEU A 166 -1.87 -20.17 -5.97
CA LEU A 166 -2.16 -18.78 -5.59
C LEU A 166 -3.63 -18.42 -5.84
N TRP A 167 -4.18 -18.96 -6.92
CA TRP A 167 -5.57 -18.78 -7.32
C TRP A 167 -6.56 -19.47 -6.37
N LYS A 168 -6.29 -20.74 -6.03
CA LYS A 168 -7.08 -21.49 -5.06
C LYS A 168 -7.12 -20.75 -3.72
N LEU A 169 -5.98 -20.24 -3.27
CA LEU A 169 -5.88 -19.49 -2.04
C LEU A 169 -6.73 -18.20 -2.05
N TYR A 170 -6.72 -17.45 -3.15
CA TYR A 170 -7.55 -16.26 -3.27
C TYR A 170 -9.04 -16.57 -3.08
N ASN A 171 -9.53 -17.64 -3.70
CA ASN A 171 -10.93 -18.06 -3.58
C ASN A 171 -11.26 -18.53 -2.14
N GLU A 172 -10.35 -19.24 -1.49
CA GLU A 172 -10.52 -19.62 -0.09
C GLU A 172 -10.63 -18.41 0.85
N LEU A 173 -9.82 -17.38 0.61
CA LEU A 173 -9.86 -16.13 1.38
C LEU A 173 -11.13 -15.32 1.12
N LEU A 174 -11.62 -15.33 -0.13
CA LEU A 174 -12.91 -14.72 -0.45
C LEU A 174 -14.03 -15.34 0.38
N VAL A 175 -14.11 -16.66 0.47
CA VAL A 175 -15.17 -17.36 1.23
C VAL A 175 -15.10 -17.10 2.73
N ALA A 176 -13.91 -16.82 3.28
CA ALA A 176 -13.72 -16.60 4.72
C ALA A 176 -14.32 -15.28 5.23
N GLU A 177 -14.64 -14.31 4.37
CA GLU A 177 -15.24 -13.03 4.78
C GLU A 177 -16.75 -13.16 5.06
N PRO A 178 -17.27 -12.56 6.15
CA PRO A 178 -18.67 -12.73 6.58
C PRO A 178 -19.66 -12.25 5.52
N LEU A 179 -20.76 -13.00 5.37
CA LEU A 179 -21.78 -12.85 4.31
C LEU A 179 -22.77 -11.70 4.53
N ASN A 180 -22.76 -11.03 5.69
CA ASN A 180 -23.68 -9.93 6.01
C ASN A 180 -23.22 -8.60 5.41
N LEU A 181 -22.95 -8.59 4.10
CA LEU A 181 -22.58 -7.40 3.35
C LEU A 181 -23.78 -6.91 2.55
N SER A 182 -23.93 -5.59 2.43
CA SER A 182 -24.87 -5.03 1.47
C SER A 182 -24.48 -5.42 0.03
N VAL A 183 -25.45 -5.42 -0.90
CA VAL A 183 -25.21 -5.72 -2.33
C VAL A 183 -24.06 -4.88 -2.92
N LYS A 184 -23.90 -3.63 -2.47
CA LYS A 184 -22.81 -2.75 -2.90
C LYS A 184 -21.46 -3.20 -2.36
N GLU A 185 -21.41 -3.66 -1.12
CA GLU A 185 -20.19 -4.15 -0.47
C GLU A 185 -19.76 -5.50 -1.04
N GLU A 186 -20.71 -6.37 -1.35
CA GLU A 186 -20.44 -7.65 -2.01
C GLU A 186 -19.81 -7.45 -3.41
N LYS A 187 -20.33 -6.48 -4.19
CA LYS A 187 -19.72 -6.09 -5.48
C LYS A 187 -18.33 -5.47 -5.35
N ILE A 188 -17.99 -4.84 -4.22
CA ILE A 188 -16.66 -4.30 -3.97
C ILE A 188 -15.73 -5.41 -3.50
N ARG A 189 -16.22 -6.31 -2.64
CA ARG A 189 -15.51 -7.48 -2.14
C ARG A 189 -15.02 -8.38 -3.28
N GLN A 190 -15.86 -8.62 -4.29
CA GLN A 190 -15.51 -9.51 -5.40
C GLN A 190 -14.40 -8.94 -6.32
N LYS A 191 -14.09 -7.65 -6.22
CA LYS A 191 -13.06 -7.01 -7.04
C LYS A 191 -11.69 -7.14 -6.39
N LEU A 192 -10.68 -7.46 -7.21
CA LEU A 192 -9.28 -7.37 -6.79
C LEU A 192 -8.87 -5.92 -6.56
N HIS A 193 -8.10 -5.67 -5.50
CA HIS A 193 -7.45 -4.39 -5.28
C HIS A 193 -6.40 -4.12 -6.38
N PRO A 194 -6.24 -2.86 -6.83
CA PRO A 194 -5.33 -2.53 -7.94
C PRO A 194 -3.86 -2.92 -7.66
N ALA A 195 -3.42 -2.81 -6.40
CA ALA A 195 -2.07 -3.20 -6.02
C ALA A 195 -1.85 -4.72 -6.12
N SER A 196 -2.84 -5.53 -5.74
CA SER A 196 -2.79 -6.99 -5.84
C SER A 196 -2.80 -7.42 -7.30
N LEU A 197 -3.65 -6.77 -8.12
CA LEU A 197 -3.69 -6.98 -9.56
C LEU A 197 -2.32 -6.77 -10.23
N TRP A 198 -1.63 -5.68 -9.87
CA TRP A 198 -0.31 -5.40 -10.42
C TRP A 198 0.74 -6.45 -10.04
N GLU A 199 0.76 -6.88 -8.78
CA GLU A 199 1.67 -7.94 -8.37
C GLU A 199 1.35 -9.26 -9.07
N ILE A 200 0.07 -9.57 -9.36
CA ILE A 200 -0.29 -10.74 -10.16
C ILE A 200 0.27 -10.61 -11.58
N ILE A 201 0.20 -9.43 -12.20
CA ILE A 201 0.79 -9.19 -13.52
C ILE A 201 2.32 -9.40 -13.48
N LYS A 202 3.00 -8.88 -12.45
CA LYS A 202 4.45 -9.09 -12.24
C LYS A 202 4.75 -10.58 -12.10
N PHE A 203 4.01 -11.28 -11.26
CA PHE A 203 4.15 -12.71 -11.03
C PHE A 203 3.96 -13.50 -12.33
N VAL A 204 2.86 -13.27 -13.05
CA VAL A 204 2.57 -13.95 -14.33
C VAL A 204 3.68 -13.70 -15.35
N ASN A 205 4.21 -12.48 -15.45
CA ASN A 205 5.32 -12.17 -16.35
C ASN A 205 6.68 -12.74 -15.89
N SER A 206 6.85 -13.03 -14.60
CA SER A 206 8.04 -13.70 -14.06
C SER A 206 8.06 -15.20 -14.37
N LEU A 207 6.90 -15.78 -14.70
CA LEU A 207 6.81 -17.19 -15.07
C LEU A 207 7.48 -17.45 -16.44
N PRO A 208 8.04 -18.65 -16.65
CA PRO A 208 8.61 -19.02 -17.94
C PRO A 208 7.59 -18.85 -19.09
N LYS A 209 8.05 -18.50 -20.30
CA LYS A 209 7.18 -18.26 -21.48
C LYS A 209 6.25 -19.42 -21.84
N THR A 210 6.53 -20.63 -21.36
CA THR A 210 5.66 -21.81 -21.50
C THR A 210 4.37 -21.73 -20.67
N ASN A 211 4.25 -20.76 -19.76
CA ASN A 211 3.09 -20.54 -18.90
C ASN A 211 2.08 -19.51 -19.48
N GLN A 212 1.89 -19.46 -20.81
CA GLN A 212 0.87 -18.61 -21.46
C GLN A 212 -0.55 -18.82 -20.89
N ASN A 213 -0.83 -20.00 -20.33
CA ASN A 213 -2.07 -20.28 -19.61
C ASN A 213 -2.31 -19.32 -18.43
N ALA A 214 -1.27 -18.84 -17.73
CA ALA A 214 -1.44 -17.95 -16.58
C ALA A 214 -2.02 -16.58 -16.98
N LEU A 215 -1.63 -16.04 -18.15
CA LEU A 215 -2.22 -14.82 -18.69
C LEU A 215 -3.69 -15.04 -19.07
N GLN A 216 -3.98 -16.18 -19.68
CA GLN A 216 -5.35 -16.53 -20.06
C GLN A 216 -6.24 -16.73 -18.82
N ILE A 217 -5.75 -17.36 -17.76
CA ILE A 217 -6.49 -17.51 -16.51
C ILE A 217 -6.72 -16.15 -15.84
N LEU A 218 -5.70 -15.28 -15.80
CA LEU A 218 -5.83 -13.91 -15.28
C LEU A 218 -6.87 -13.11 -16.08
N LYS A 219 -6.85 -13.24 -17.41
CA LYS A 219 -7.83 -12.59 -18.29
C LYS A 219 -9.25 -13.09 -18.02
N THR A 220 -9.47 -14.41 -18.04
CA THR A 220 -10.77 -15.04 -17.72
C THR A 220 -11.29 -14.60 -16.35
N PHE A 221 -10.40 -14.49 -15.36
CA PHE A 221 -10.77 -14.03 -14.02
C PHE A 221 -11.27 -12.58 -14.03
N ILE A 222 -10.51 -11.67 -14.65
CA ILE A 222 -10.89 -10.25 -14.69
C ILE A 222 -12.13 -10.05 -15.54
N ASP A 223 -12.30 -10.82 -16.61
CA ASP A 223 -13.55 -10.83 -17.38
C ASP A 223 -14.75 -11.28 -16.53
N SER A 224 -14.53 -12.19 -15.57
CA SER A 224 -15.59 -12.72 -14.70
C SER A 224 -15.88 -11.87 -13.46
N ASN A 225 -14.89 -11.15 -12.92
CA ASN A 225 -14.97 -10.50 -11.60
C ASN A 225 -14.52 -9.03 -11.58
N GLY A 226 -13.87 -8.58 -12.65
CA GLY A 226 -13.37 -7.21 -12.78
C GLY A 226 -14.48 -6.24 -13.17
N SER A 227 -14.29 -4.97 -12.82
CA SER A 227 -15.04 -3.89 -13.50
C SER A 227 -14.59 -3.74 -14.95
N THR A 228 -15.41 -3.09 -15.77
CA THR A 228 -15.04 -2.69 -17.14
C THR A 228 -13.69 -1.97 -17.19
N VAL A 229 -13.42 -1.09 -16.21
CA VAL A 229 -12.14 -0.39 -16.07
C VAL A 229 -10.99 -1.36 -15.78
N GLN A 230 -11.20 -2.35 -14.91
CA GLN A 230 -10.18 -3.36 -14.60
C GLN A 230 -9.86 -4.25 -15.80
N ILE A 231 -10.89 -4.66 -16.54
CA ILE A 231 -10.76 -5.46 -17.76
C ILE A 231 -9.90 -4.72 -18.80
N GLY A 232 -10.25 -3.46 -19.10
CA GLY A 232 -9.45 -2.68 -20.06
C GLY A 232 -8.08 -2.30 -19.50
N CYS A 233 -7.92 -2.08 -18.19
CA CYS A 233 -6.62 -1.83 -17.59
C CYS A 233 -5.70 -3.06 -17.62
N LEU A 234 -6.20 -4.29 -17.42
CA LEU A 234 -5.35 -5.49 -17.39
C LEU A 234 -4.56 -5.66 -18.69
N ASN A 235 -5.24 -5.64 -19.83
CA ASN A 235 -4.62 -5.81 -21.14
C ASN A 235 -3.54 -4.75 -21.36
N ASN A 236 -3.85 -3.53 -20.96
CA ASN A 236 -2.98 -2.36 -21.11
C ASN A 236 -1.78 -2.37 -20.16
N LEU A 237 -1.96 -2.75 -18.88
CA LEU A 237 -0.89 -2.85 -17.89
C LEU A 237 0.10 -3.96 -18.24
N TRP A 238 -0.39 -5.06 -18.83
CA TRP A 238 0.49 -6.13 -19.31
C TRP A 238 1.37 -5.64 -20.47
N LEU A 239 0.83 -4.85 -21.40
CA LEU A 239 1.61 -4.23 -22.48
C LEU A 239 2.65 -3.26 -21.92
N LEU A 240 2.27 -2.41 -20.96
CA LEU A 240 3.19 -1.50 -20.28
C LEU A 240 4.33 -2.23 -19.56
N TYR A 241 4.03 -3.31 -18.84
CA TYR A 241 5.05 -4.11 -18.17
C TYR A 241 6.09 -4.69 -19.15
N ASN A 242 5.64 -5.10 -20.33
CA ASN A 242 6.50 -5.67 -21.38
C ASN A 242 7.13 -4.60 -22.29
N ASN A 243 7.10 -3.32 -21.91
CA ASN A 243 7.60 -2.18 -22.69
C ASN A 243 6.98 -2.08 -24.10
N ARG A 244 5.76 -2.61 -24.26
CA ARG A 244 4.96 -2.61 -25.49
C ARG A 244 4.11 -1.34 -25.57
N VAL A 245 4.79 -0.19 -25.49
CA VAL A 245 4.15 1.13 -25.29
C VAL A 245 3.31 1.55 -26.50
N ILE A 246 3.73 1.20 -27.72
CA ILE A 246 2.99 1.50 -28.95
C ILE A 246 1.69 0.69 -28.98
N GLU A 247 1.74 -0.62 -28.73
CA GLU A 247 0.55 -1.47 -28.74
C GLU A 247 -0.40 -1.14 -27.57
N PHE A 248 0.14 -0.64 -26.46
CA PHE A 248 -0.65 -0.06 -25.39
C PHE A 248 -1.40 1.20 -25.87
N ALA A 249 -0.70 2.12 -26.54
CA ALA A 249 -1.33 3.33 -27.10
C ALA A 249 -2.40 2.96 -28.14
N ASP A 250 -2.10 2.02 -29.04
CA ASP A 250 -3.04 1.52 -30.04
C ASP A 250 -4.25 0.84 -29.39
N SER A 251 -4.04 0.02 -28.35
CA SER A 251 -5.13 -0.62 -27.60
C SER A 251 -6.03 0.41 -26.91
N LEU A 252 -5.48 1.53 -26.42
CA LEU A 252 -6.26 2.63 -25.88
C LEU A 252 -7.08 3.34 -26.97
N LEU A 253 -6.49 3.56 -28.16
CA LEU A 253 -7.15 4.23 -29.29
C LEU A 253 -8.27 3.38 -29.91
N VAL A 254 -8.04 2.08 -30.11
CA VAL A 254 -9.00 1.13 -30.72
C VAL A 254 -10.22 0.90 -29.82
N SER A 255 -10.08 1.02 -28.50
CA SER A 255 -11.16 0.80 -27.53
C SER A 255 -12.25 1.89 -27.48
N GLY A 256 -12.25 2.85 -28.41
CA GLY A 256 -13.42 3.72 -28.66
C GLY A 256 -13.29 5.18 -28.20
N GLY A 257 -12.17 5.83 -28.53
CA GLY A 257 -12.20 7.27 -28.85
C GLY A 257 -12.22 8.30 -27.71
N ALA A 258 -12.17 7.88 -26.44
CA ALA A 258 -11.82 8.81 -25.37
C ALA A 258 -10.93 8.10 -24.35
N PHE A 259 -9.81 8.74 -24.04
CA PHE A 259 -9.08 8.55 -22.78
C PHE A 259 -10.09 8.67 -21.64
N ASN A 260 -10.68 7.53 -21.24
CA ASN A 260 -11.65 7.53 -20.17
C ASN A 260 -10.84 7.79 -18.89
N GLN A 261 -11.18 8.92 -18.26
CA GLN A 261 -10.55 9.43 -17.05
C GLN A 261 -10.44 8.34 -15.99
N ASP A 262 -11.45 7.47 -15.88
CA ASP A 262 -11.48 6.36 -14.93
C ASP A 262 -10.30 5.40 -15.12
N TYR A 263 -9.88 5.13 -16.36
CA TYR A 263 -8.72 4.26 -16.63
C TYR A 263 -7.43 4.90 -16.17
N ILE A 264 -7.22 6.19 -16.47
CA ILE A 264 -6.01 6.89 -16.06
C ILE A 264 -5.95 7.06 -14.55
N GLU A 265 -7.07 7.37 -13.93
CA GLU A 265 -7.18 7.40 -12.48
C GLU A 265 -6.88 6.02 -11.88
N TYR A 266 -7.34 4.95 -12.50
CA TYR A 266 -7.01 3.59 -12.08
C TYR A 266 -5.51 3.29 -12.20
N VAL A 267 -4.86 3.64 -13.32
CA VAL A 267 -3.41 3.47 -13.49
C VAL A 267 -2.62 4.33 -12.49
N ILE A 268 -3.07 5.55 -12.20
CA ILE A 268 -2.50 6.42 -11.14
C ILE A 268 -2.59 5.74 -9.77
N ILE A 269 -3.73 5.13 -9.44
CA ILE A 269 -3.92 4.39 -8.18
C ILE A 269 -2.95 3.21 -8.11
N ILE A 270 -2.78 2.46 -9.21
CA ILE A 270 -1.81 1.36 -9.26
C ILE A 270 -0.41 1.88 -9.03
N ALA A 271 0.06 2.82 -9.86
CA ALA A 271 1.41 3.38 -9.77
C ALA A 271 1.73 3.94 -8.37
N THR A 272 0.76 4.62 -7.75
CA THR A 272 0.91 5.15 -6.39
C THR A 272 1.07 4.04 -5.35
N ASN A 273 0.23 3.00 -5.42
CA ASN A 273 0.25 1.90 -4.46
C ASN A 273 1.48 1.01 -4.62
N THR A 274 1.97 0.85 -5.85
CA THR A 274 3.10 -0.03 -6.19
C THR A 274 4.42 0.71 -6.19
N LYS A 275 4.40 2.05 -6.12
CA LYS A 275 5.56 2.95 -6.23
C LYS A 275 6.33 2.78 -7.55
N GLU A 276 5.61 2.47 -8.63
CA GLU A 276 6.17 2.24 -9.96
C GLU A 276 5.89 3.44 -10.88
N PRO A 277 6.84 4.40 -11.03
CA PRO A 277 6.61 5.61 -11.83
C PRO A 277 6.50 5.30 -13.33
N ARG A 278 7.17 4.24 -13.80
CA ARG A 278 7.19 3.82 -15.22
C ARG A 278 5.81 3.55 -15.81
N LEU A 279 4.85 3.14 -14.97
CA LEU A 279 3.45 2.95 -15.37
C LEU A 279 2.77 4.24 -15.85
N LEU A 280 3.30 5.39 -15.45
CA LEU A 280 2.77 6.71 -15.76
C LEU A 280 3.66 7.49 -16.73
N GLU A 281 4.97 7.21 -16.74
CA GLU A 281 5.93 7.88 -17.61
C GLU A 281 5.65 7.69 -19.11
N CYS A 282 5.03 6.56 -19.50
CA CYS A 282 4.61 6.33 -20.88
C CYS A 282 3.68 7.43 -21.40
N PHE A 283 2.76 7.93 -20.56
CA PHE A 283 1.82 8.98 -20.94
C PHE A 283 2.50 10.32 -21.20
N LEU A 284 3.61 10.59 -20.52
CA LEU A 284 4.38 11.84 -20.69
C LEU A 284 5.05 11.93 -22.07
N ASN A 285 5.21 10.82 -22.77
CA ASN A 285 5.75 10.79 -24.13
C ASN A 285 4.69 11.08 -25.20
N TYR A 286 3.41 11.08 -24.83
CA TYR A 286 2.28 11.31 -25.75
C TYR A 286 1.32 12.37 -25.20
N PRO A 287 1.79 13.62 -25.00
CA PRO A 287 0.98 14.69 -24.44
C PRO A 287 -0.27 14.97 -25.29
N ASN A 288 -0.21 14.74 -26.60
CA ASN A 288 -1.32 14.95 -27.53
C ASN A 288 -2.59 14.17 -27.14
N PHE A 289 -2.47 13.02 -26.44
CA PHE A 289 -3.63 12.28 -25.93
C PHE A 289 -4.43 13.03 -24.87
N PHE A 290 -3.85 14.08 -24.27
CA PHE A 290 -4.43 14.86 -23.20
C PHE A 290 -4.80 16.28 -23.65
N GLN A 291 -4.82 16.59 -24.94
CA GLN A 291 -5.12 17.95 -25.42
C GLN A 291 -6.47 18.48 -24.92
N HIS A 292 -7.46 17.61 -24.81
CA HIS A 292 -8.79 17.98 -24.31
C HIS A 292 -8.95 17.82 -22.79
N LYS A 293 -7.93 17.30 -22.09
CA LYS A 293 -7.91 17.06 -20.64
C LYS A 293 -6.49 17.27 -20.06
N PRO A 294 -5.89 18.45 -20.22
CA PRO A 294 -4.50 18.70 -19.83
C PRO A 294 -4.27 18.56 -18.32
N GLU A 295 -5.31 18.70 -17.51
CA GLU A 295 -5.31 18.46 -16.06
C GLU A 295 -5.00 17.01 -15.68
N LEU A 296 -5.36 16.03 -16.52
CA LEU A 296 -5.00 14.62 -16.29
C LEU A 296 -3.50 14.41 -16.46
N LEU A 297 -2.88 15.00 -17.49
CA LEU A 297 -1.44 14.94 -17.69
C LEU A 297 -0.68 15.64 -16.54
N ALA A 298 -1.23 16.73 -16.01
CA ALA A 298 -0.70 17.38 -14.82
C ALA A 298 -0.79 16.49 -13.57
N LYS A 299 -1.91 15.77 -13.38
CA LYS A 299 -2.10 14.80 -12.28
C LYS A 299 -1.14 13.61 -12.40
N ILE A 300 -0.93 13.10 -13.61
CA ILE A 300 0.09 12.08 -13.92
C ILE A 300 1.47 12.60 -13.50
N SER A 301 1.84 13.80 -13.95
CA SER A 301 3.13 14.43 -13.63
C SER A 301 3.34 14.63 -12.13
N GLU A 302 2.30 15.08 -11.41
CA GLU A 302 2.34 15.22 -9.94
C GLU A 302 2.55 13.88 -9.24
N THR A 303 1.93 12.82 -9.76
CA THR A 303 2.04 11.47 -9.20
C THR A 303 3.42 10.88 -9.46
N VAL A 304 3.96 11.04 -10.67
CA VAL A 304 5.32 10.61 -11.00
C VAL A 304 6.34 11.34 -10.11
N ALA A 305 6.20 12.65 -9.94
CA ALA A 305 7.05 13.43 -9.02
C ALA A 305 6.98 12.92 -7.58
N LEU A 306 5.77 12.55 -7.10
CA LEU A 306 5.58 11.98 -5.77
C LEU A 306 6.32 10.65 -5.59
N ILE A 307 6.19 9.76 -6.56
CA ILE A 307 6.80 8.42 -6.50
C ILE A 307 8.32 8.52 -6.57
N LEU A 308 8.85 9.23 -7.57
CA LEU A 308 10.30 9.42 -7.75
C LEU A 308 10.94 10.07 -6.53
N GLY A 309 10.33 11.13 -6.01
CA GLY A 309 10.84 11.82 -4.83
C GLY A 309 10.82 10.97 -3.56
N LYS A 310 9.79 10.15 -3.36
CA LYS A 310 9.77 9.17 -2.25
C LYS A 310 10.81 8.06 -2.40
N ASN A 311 11.17 7.73 -3.63
CA ASN A 311 12.22 6.75 -3.94
C ASN A 311 13.64 7.36 -3.88
N GLY A 312 13.77 8.68 -3.71
CA GLY A 312 15.06 9.37 -3.75
C GLY A 312 15.67 9.46 -5.15
N ASP A 313 14.89 9.26 -6.21
CA ASP A 313 15.36 9.26 -7.59
C ASP A 313 15.46 10.69 -8.15
N SER A 314 16.58 11.35 -7.86
CA SER A 314 16.85 12.72 -8.30
C SER A 314 17.01 12.84 -9.83
N ALA A 315 17.63 11.84 -10.47
CA ALA A 315 17.79 11.80 -11.93
C ALA A 315 16.43 11.66 -12.65
N GLY A 316 15.53 10.85 -12.08
CA GLY A 316 14.14 10.76 -12.54
C GLY A 316 13.40 12.08 -12.38
N LEU A 317 13.54 12.77 -11.24
CA LEU A 317 12.94 14.09 -11.01
C LEU A 317 13.47 15.14 -12.00
N GLU A 318 14.76 15.11 -12.31
CA GLU A 318 15.37 15.93 -13.37
C GLU A 318 14.74 15.67 -14.73
N THR A 319 14.65 14.40 -15.12
CA THR A 319 14.06 13.98 -16.39
C THR A 319 12.59 14.41 -16.49
N LEU A 320 11.83 14.24 -15.40
CA LEU A 320 10.43 14.62 -15.34
C LEU A 320 10.25 16.13 -15.54
N TYR A 321 11.00 16.97 -14.84
CA TYR A 321 10.84 18.42 -15.00
C TYR A 321 11.19 18.83 -16.44
N LYS A 322 12.27 18.30 -17.02
CA LYS A 322 12.66 18.59 -18.41
C LYS A 322 11.56 18.21 -19.40
N LYS A 323 10.91 17.06 -19.19
CA LYS A 323 9.74 16.66 -19.98
C LYS A 323 8.57 17.62 -19.82
N ILE A 324 8.24 18.05 -18.60
CA ILE A 324 7.19 19.06 -18.37
C ILE A 324 7.53 20.36 -19.12
N LEU A 325 8.80 20.81 -19.05
CA LEU A 325 9.23 22.01 -19.77
C LEU A 325 9.07 21.86 -21.28
N HIS A 326 9.42 20.70 -21.82
CA HIS A 326 9.28 20.41 -23.24
C HIS A 326 7.81 20.41 -23.68
N ILE A 327 6.92 19.76 -22.92
CA ILE A 327 5.49 19.65 -23.22
C ILE A 327 4.85 21.05 -23.31
N TYR A 328 5.06 21.93 -22.32
CA TYR A 328 4.44 23.25 -22.39
C TYR A 328 5.07 24.14 -23.45
N LYS A 329 6.37 24.02 -23.74
CA LYS A 329 7.02 24.84 -24.78
C LYS A 329 6.54 24.46 -26.18
N HIS A 330 6.19 23.20 -26.38
CA HIS A 330 5.71 22.70 -27.67
C HIS A 330 4.27 23.14 -27.97
N ASP A 331 3.39 23.18 -26.95
CA ASP A 331 1.99 23.58 -27.11
C ASP A 331 1.51 24.38 -25.88
N PRO A 332 1.90 25.67 -25.78
CA PRO A 332 1.66 26.51 -24.62
C PRO A 332 0.21 26.93 -24.44
N GLU A 333 -0.59 26.91 -25.51
CA GLU A 333 -2.02 27.26 -25.49
C GLU A 333 -2.83 26.18 -24.77
N VAL A 334 -2.46 24.91 -24.98
CA VAL A 334 -3.12 23.76 -24.35
C VAL A 334 -2.49 23.42 -23.00
N PHE A 335 -1.16 23.36 -22.93
CA PHE A 335 -0.43 22.88 -21.76
C PHE A 335 0.22 24.02 -20.97
N HIS A 336 -0.56 25.02 -20.58
CA HIS A 336 -0.03 26.18 -19.86
C HIS A 336 0.73 25.80 -18.59
N VAL A 337 1.92 26.37 -18.35
CA VAL A 337 2.83 25.96 -17.25
C VAL A 337 2.17 25.94 -15.85
N THR A 338 1.15 26.77 -15.64
CA THR A 338 0.39 26.84 -14.37
C THR A 338 -0.38 25.55 -14.05
N ILE A 339 -0.78 24.75 -15.04
CA ILE A 339 -1.47 23.48 -14.79
C ILE A 339 -0.54 22.49 -14.08
N PHE A 340 0.77 22.55 -14.36
CA PHE A 340 1.79 21.70 -13.77
C PHE A 340 2.32 22.24 -12.42
N LYS A 341 1.78 23.35 -11.90
CA LYS A 341 2.25 24.02 -10.68
C LYS A 341 2.45 23.05 -9.51
N LYS A 342 1.50 22.14 -9.28
CA LYS A 342 1.61 21.14 -8.20
C LYS A 342 2.78 20.17 -8.41
N ALA A 343 2.97 19.68 -9.64
CA ALA A 343 4.07 18.79 -9.97
C ALA A 343 5.42 19.50 -9.78
N LEU A 344 5.57 20.73 -10.30
CA LEU A 344 6.79 21.52 -10.20
C LEU A 344 7.15 21.85 -8.75
N HIS A 345 6.18 22.28 -7.93
CA HIS A 345 6.43 22.49 -6.50
C HIS A 345 6.82 21.20 -5.77
N ARG A 346 6.24 20.06 -6.15
CA ARG A 346 6.58 18.76 -5.55
C ARG A 346 8.00 18.35 -5.92
N ILE A 347 8.42 18.54 -7.16
CA ILE A 347 9.80 18.31 -7.60
C ILE A 347 10.76 19.16 -6.74
N ALA A 348 10.54 20.47 -6.66
CA ALA A 348 11.39 21.36 -5.86
C ALA A 348 11.40 21.02 -4.36
N HIS A 349 10.26 20.57 -3.81
CA HIS A 349 10.20 20.08 -2.44
C HIS A 349 11.15 18.90 -2.22
N PHE A 350 11.20 17.92 -3.13
CA PHE A 350 12.10 16.77 -2.99
C PHE A 350 13.58 17.11 -3.17
N TYR A 351 13.93 18.08 -4.03
CA TYR A 351 15.29 18.64 -4.08
C TYR A 351 15.70 19.21 -2.72
N LYS A 352 14.81 20.03 -2.11
CA LYS A 352 15.04 20.60 -0.77
C LYS A 352 15.17 19.53 0.31
N CYS A 353 14.29 18.53 0.33
CA CYS A 353 14.34 17.44 1.30
C CYS A 353 15.61 16.58 1.18
N SER A 354 16.21 16.54 -0.02
CA SER A 354 17.43 15.79 -0.30
C SER A 354 18.71 16.63 -0.13
N ASN A 355 18.61 17.87 0.36
CA ASN A 355 19.72 18.85 0.43
C ASN A 355 20.44 19.05 -0.92
N MET A 356 19.72 18.87 -2.03
CA MET A 356 20.25 19.09 -3.38
C MET A 356 19.91 20.51 -3.85
N ILE A 357 20.78 21.08 -4.68
CA ILE A 357 20.53 22.38 -5.33
C ILE A 357 19.42 22.18 -6.35
N CYS A 358 18.35 22.97 -6.23
CA CYS A 358 17.28 22.99 -7.22
C CYS A 358 17.82 23.57 -8.54
N PRO A 359 17.56 22.93 -9.69
CA PRO A 359 17.94 23.46 -10.99
C PRO A 359 17.50 24.92 -11.18
N GLU A 360 18.36 25.76 -11.78
CA GLU A 360 18.11 27.21 -11.94
C GLU A 360 16.89 27.47 -12.82
N ASP A 361 16.74 26.71 -13.89
CA ASP A 361 15.59 26.74 -14.81
C ASP A 361 14.27 26.41 -14.10
N LEU A 362 14.26 25.38 -13.24
CA LEU A 362 13.10 25.07 -12.40
C LEU A 362 12.80 26.19 -11.41
N SER A 363 13.85 26.75 -10.79
CA SER A 363 13.71 27.86 -9.82
C SER A 363 13.13 29.12 -10.48
N GLU A 364 13.55 29.42 -11.71
CA GLU A 364 13.03 30.52 -12.51
C GLU A 364 11.57 30.31 -12.90
N VAL A 365 11.21 29.11 -13.36
CA VAL A 365 9.83 28.76 -13.68
C VAL A 365 8.93 28.89 -12.44
N LEU A 366 9.39 28.42 -11.27
CA LEU A 366 8.64 28.56 -10.03
C LEU A 366 8.44 30.03 -9.63
N LYS A 367 9.42 30.91 -9.85
CA LYS A 367 9.27 32.36 -9.60
C LYS A 367 8.19 32.98 -10.50
N ARG A 368 8.06 32.52 -11.75
CA ARG A 368 7.04 33.00 -12.70
C ARG A 368 5.62 32.49 -12.39
N LEU A 369 5.48 31.50 -11.48
CA LEU A 369 4.19 30.95 -11.04
C LEU A 369 3.58 31.68 -9.82
N TYR A 370 4.26 32.72 -9.34
CA TYR A 370 3.83 33.68 -8.32
C TYR A 370 3.68 35.05 -8.97
#